data_AF-Q45357-F1
#
_entry.id   AF-Q45357-F1
#
_cell.length_a   1.000
_cell.length_b   1.000
_cell.length_c   1.000
_cell.angle_alpha   90.00
_cell.angle_beta   90.00
_cell.angle_gamma   90.00
#
_symmetry.space_group_name_H-M   'P 1'
#
loop_
_entity.id
_entity.type
_entity.pdbx_description
1 polymer ?
#
loop_
_entity_poly.entity_id
_entity_poly.type
_entity_poly.pdbx_seq_one_letter_code
_entity_poly.pdbx_strand_id
1 'polypeptide(L)'
;MNTDHDQLVSSELPHPVTPEGYQKMPFCCVIPIPHGFELASHCKPKLVYLLNGVGLVTETCRKTVKVDDCGHAEVNLHVLKIKGCIPFIANVEVKPINEQTGCSSDPHHKEISICCTESICIDHVLKCSVETSPHHHVDCHHVVVHDLKAIPIREDHCRFVKVTGNFQFHYVKDL
;
A
#
# COMPACT_ATOMS: atom_id res chain seq x y z
N MET A 1 -8.06 -58.64 1.36
CA MET A 1 -9.12 -57.88 0.67
C MET A 1 -9.49 -56.71 1.56
N ASN A 2 -8.83 -55.57 1.33
CA ASN A 2 -9.22 -54.27 1.88
C ASN A 2 -9.26 -53.32 0.68
N THR A 3 -10.41 -52.69 0.46
CA THR A 3 -10.57 -51.58 -0.49
C THR A 3 -10.87 -50.35 0.35
N ASP A 4 -9.85 -49.51 0.50
CA ASP A 4 -9.93 -48.21 1.15
C ASP A 4 -10.52 -47.16 0.20
N HIS A 5 -11.26 -46.24 0.81
CA HIS A 5 -11.87 -45.07 0.22
C HIS A 5 -10.83 -44.03 -0.21
N ASP A 6 -10.81 -43.69 -1.51
CA ASP A 6 -10.21 -42.43 -1.97
C ASP A 6 -11.17 -41.26 -1.64
N GLN A 7 -10.88 -40.57 -0.53
CA GLN A 7 -11.41 -39.23 -0.27
C GLN A 7 -10.51 -38.19 -0.95
N LEU A 8 -11.06 -37.51 -1.96
CA LEU A 8 -10.49 -36.26 -2.49
C LEU A 8 -10.57 -35.19 -1.39
N VAL A 9 -9.41 -34.87 -0.80
CA VAL A 9 -9.24 -33.72 0.09
C VAL A 9 -9.23 -32.46 -0.76
N SER A 10 -10.34 -31.73 -0.77
CA SER A 10 -10.39 -30.36 -1.28
C SER A 10 -9.77 -29.43 -0.25
N SER A 11 -8.54 -28.96 -0.52
CA SER A 11 -7.87 -27.97 0.31
C SER A 11 -8.44 -26.57 0.04
N GLU A 12 -9.52 -26.19 0.72
CA GLU A 12 -9.92 -24.79 0.80
C GLU A 12 -8.98 -24.06 1.78
N LEU A 13 -8.04 -23.29 1.24
CA LEU A 13 -7.31 -22.28 2.00
C LEU A 13 -8.31 -21.24 2.51
N PRO A 14 -8.39 -20.99 3.84
CA PRO A 14 -9.21 -19.91 4.35
C PRO A 14 -8.58 -18.59 3.88
N HIS A 15 -9.27 -17.87 2.99
CA HIS A 15 -8.96 -16.46 2.79
C HIS A 15 -9.24 -15.75 4.12
N PRO A 16 -8.25 -15.14 4.77
CA PRO A 16 -8.50 -14.40 5.98
C PRO A 16 -9.26 -13.13 5.57
N VAL A 17 -10.59 -13.17 5.71
CA VAL A 17 -11.40 -11.96 5.78
C VAL A 17 -10.88 -11.21 7.01
N THR A 18 -10.04 -10.23 6.76
CA THR A 18 -9.47 -9.41 7.82
C THR A 18 -10.63 -8.60 8.40
N PRO A 19 -10.77 -8.47 9.74
CA PRO A 19 -11.89 -7.79 10.36
C PRO A 19 -12.03 -6.37 9.82
N GLU A 20 -13.27 -5.88 9.72
CA GLU A 20 -13.63 -4.54 9.25
C GLU A 20 -12.81 -3.43 9.95
N GLY A 21 -11.71 -3.08 9.31
CA GLY A 21 -10.75 -2.09 9.75
C GLY A 21 -10.04 -1.61 8.50
N TYR A 22 -9.86 -0.30 8.37
CA TYR A 22 -9.22 0.29 7.20
C TYR A 22 -7.89 -0.40 6.92
N GLN A 23 -7.83 -1.14 5.81
CA GLN A 23 -6.65 -1.93 5.48
C GLN A 23 -5.50 -0.98 5.12
N LYS A 24 -4.40 -1.10 5.86
CA LYS A 24 -3.16 -0.35 5.60
C LYS A 24 -2.32 -1.08 4.58
N MET A 25 -1.89 -0.35 3.56
CA MET A 25 -1.03 -0.78 2.47
C MET A 25 0.38 -0.22 2.65
N PRO A 26 1.34 -1.04 3.13
CA PRO A 26 2.69 -0.55 3.38
C PRO A 26 3.41 -0.27 2.05
N PHE A 27 4.12 0.85 1.98
CA PHE A 27 5.07 1.12 0.91
C PHE A 27 6.47 1.36 1.48
N CYS A 28 7.46 1.17 0.63
CA CYS A 28 8.86 1.37 0.95
C CYS A 28 9.62 1.82 -0.30
N CYS A 29 10.51 2.79 -0.16
CA CYS A 29 11.56 3.04 -1.14
C CYS A 29 12.89 3.31 -0.44
N VAL A 30 14.00 3.07 -1.14
CA VAL A 30 15.36 3.31 -0.63
C VAL A 30 16.03 4.32 -1.53
N ILE A 31 16.56 5.39 -0.95
CA ILE A 31 17.27 6.44 -1.66
C ILE A 31 18.75 6.36 -1.27
N PRO A 32 19.69 6.20 -2.23
CA PRO A 32 21.11 6.31 -1.94
C PRO A 32 21.46 7.76 -1.57
N ILE A 33 22.17 7.95 -0.47
CA ILE A 33 22.69 9.25 -0.06
C ILE A 33 24.03 9.46 -0.77
N PRO A 34 24.21 10.56 -1.53
CA PRO A 34 25.47 10.85 -2.20
C PRO A 34 26.66 10.89 -1.24
N HIS A 35 27.84 10.48 -1.72
CA HIS A 35 29.07 10.60 -0.94
C HIS A 35 29.32 12.06 -0.56
N GLY A 36 29.74 12.28 0.69
CA GLY A 36 29.92 13.63 1.25
C GLY A 36 28.65 14.25 1.84
N PHE A 37 27.50 13.56 1.75
CA PHE A 37 26.24 14.00 2.33
C PHE A 37 25.75 13.09 3.47
N GLU A 38 24.84 13.62 4.26
CA GLU A 38 24.09 12.93 5.30
C GLU A 38 22.66 13.45 5.39
N LEU A 39 21.78 12.66 6.02
CA LEU A 39 20.39 13.07 6.22
C LEU A 39 20.33 14.37 7.04
N ALA A 40 19.55 15.35 6.58
CA ALA A 40 19.40 16.62 7.28
C ALA A 40 18.78 16.40 8.68
N SER A 41 19.18 17.26 9.62
CA SER A 41 18.61 17.25 10.97
C SER A 41 17.12 17.60 10.88
N HIS A 42 16.26 16.87 11.59
CA HIS A 42 14.80 17.04 11.51
C HIS A 42 14.18 16.79 10.13
N CYS A 43 14.84 16.02 9.26
CA CYS A 43 14.30 15.64 7.96
C CYS A 43 12.88 15.07 8.09
N LYS A 44 11.92 15.76 7.45
CA LYS A 44 10.55 15.28 7.27
C LYS A 44 10.39 14.77 5.84
N PRO A 45 10.26 13.45 5.62
CA PRO A 45 10.00 12.93 4.29
C PRO A 45 8.72 13.56 3.71
N LYS A 46 8.73 13.83 2.42
CA LYS A 46 7.55 14.26 1.65
C LYS A 46 7.19 13.15 0.67
N LEU A 47 5.90 13.00 0.40
CA LEU A 47 5.36 12.00 -0.50
C LEU A 47 4.33 12.65 -1.43
N VAL A 48 4.48 12.41 -2.72
CA VAL A 48 3.49 12.76 -3.76
C VAL A 48 3.10 11.48 -4.48
N TYR A 49 1.82 11.30 -4.78
CA TYR A 49 1.31 10.09 -5.42
C TYR A 49 0.16 10.41 -6.36
N LEU A 50 -0.10 9.52 -7.32
CA LEU A 50 -1.22 9.64 -8.26
C LEU A 50 -2.15 8.43 -8.15
N LEU A 51 -3.45 8.68 -8.28
CA LEU A 51 -4.49 7.64 -8.18
C LEU A 51 -5.11 7.27 -9.53
N ASN A 52 -4.66 7.86 -10.64
CA ASN A 52 -5.25 7.65 -11.97
C ASN A 52 -5.21 6.18 -12.44
N GLY A 53 -4.26 5.39 -11.92
CA GLY A 53 -4.12 3.97 -12.22
C GLY A 53 -4.88 3.05 -11.25
N VAL A 54 -5.69 3.61 -10.35
CA VAL A 54 -6.45 2.88 -9.33
C VAL A 54 -7.94 3.01 -9.61
N GLY A 55 -8.63 1.88 -9.62
CA GLY A 55 -10.08 1.81 -9.81
C GLY A 55 -10.76 0.93 -8.79
N LEU A 56 -12.07 1.14 -8.66
CA LEU A 56 -12.95 0.19 -8.00
C LEU A 56 -13.50 -0.79 -9.04
N VAL A 57 -13.46 -2.07 -8.70
CA VAL A 57 -14.00 -3.14 -9.53
C VAL A 57 -14.95 -3.99 -8.71
N THR A 58 -16.09 -4.36 -9.29
CA THR A 58 -17.02 -5.32 -8.69
C THR A 58 -16.88 -6.64 -9.40
N GLU A 59 -16.44 -7.66 -8.68
CA GLU A 59 -16.37 -9.03 -9.15
C GLU A 59 -17.56 -9.82 -8.59
N THR A 60 -18.24 -10.61 -9.42
CA THR A 60 -19.33 -11.49 -8.95
C THR A 60 -18.78 -12.90 -8.73
N CYS A 61 -18.99 -13.45 -7.54
CA CYS A 61 -18.66 -14.84 -7.22
C CYS A 61 -19.90 -15.59 -6.72
N ARG A 62 -19.94 -16.90 -6.97
CA ARG A 62 -20.98 -17.79 -6.44
C ARG A 62 -20.48 -18.45 -5.18
N LYS A 63 -21.30 -18.42 -4.12
CA LYS A 63 -21.03 -19.11 -2.86
C LYS A 63 -22.24 -19.97 -2.49
N THR A 64 -21.95 -21.21 -2.11
CA THR A 64 -22.95 -22.09 -1.51
C THR A 64 -23.02 -21.80 -0.02
N VAL A 65 -24.20 -21.41 0.45
CA VAL A 65 -24.48 -21.19 1.87
C VAL A 65 -25.40 -22.29 2.39
N LYS A 66 -25.23 -22.68 3.65
CA LYS A 66 -26.17 -23.57 4.33
C LYS A 66 -27.29 -22.71 4.92
N VAL A 67 -28.52 -23.03 4.56
CA VAL A 67 -29.72 -22.38 5.09
C VAL A 67 -30.38 -23.36 6.06
N ASP A 68 -30.62 -22.91 7.28
CA ASP A 68 -31.29 -23.72 8.29
C ASP A 68 -32.64 -24.19 7.76
N ASP A 69 -32.93 -25.48 7.98
CA ASP A 69 -34.14 -26.19 7.53
C ASP A 69 -34.39 -26.25 6.01
N CYS A 70 -33.52 -25.66 5.19
CA CYS A 70 -33.69 -25.60 3.72
C CYS A 70 -32.54 -26.25 2.92
N GLY A 71 -31.47 -26.69 3.58
CA GLY A 71 -30.32 -27.34 2.92
C GLY A 71 -29.30 -26.33 2.39
N HIS A 72 -28.77 -26.55 1.19
CA HIS A 72 -27.78 -25.67 0.56
C HIS A 72 -28.42 -24.77 -0.49
N ALA A 73 -28.10 -23.48 -0.46
CA ALA A 73 -28.51 -22.50 -1.46
C ALA A 73 -27.30 -21.84 -2.12
N GLU A 74 -27.39 -21.57 -3.42
CA GLU A 74 -26.41 -20.76 -4.14
C GLU A 74 -26.75 -19.28 -4.05
N VAL A 75 -25.78 -18.46 -3.69
CA VAL A 75 -25.92 -17.01 -3.61
C VAL A 75 -24.83 -16.37 -4.46
N ASN A 76 -25.21 -15.35 -5.25
CA ASN A 76 -24.26 -14.47 -5.91
C ASN A 76 -23.80 -13.42 -4.90
N LEU A 77 -22.50 -13.35 -4.67
CA LEU A 77 -21.85 -12.30 -3.90
C LEU A 77 -21.14 -11.35 -4.86
N HIS A 78 -21.37 -10.07 -4.66
CA HIS A 78 -20.65 -8.98 -5.30
C HIS A 78 -19.51 -8.55 -4.39
N VAL A 79 -18.29 -8.71 -4.87
CA VAL A 79 -17.05 -8.38 -4.17
C VAL A 79 -16.53 -7.08 -4.75
N LEU A 80 -16.66 -6.00 -3.97
CA LEU A 80 -16.06 -4.71 -4.30
C LEU A 80 -14.57 -4.75 -3.93
N LYS A 81 -13.72 -4.48 -4.91
CA LYS A 81 -12.28 -4.39 -4.75
C LYS A 81 -11.76 -3.03 -5.18
N ILE A 82 -10.66 -2.64 -4.57
CA ILE A 82 -9.78 -1.60 -5.11
C ILE A 82 -8.61 -2.29 -5.80
N LYS A 83 -8.38 -1.91 -7.06
CA LYS A 83 -7.37 -2.55 -7.90
C LYS A 83 -6.62 -1.53 -8.75
N GLY A 84 -5.32 -1.73 -8.91
CA GLY A 84 -4.49 -0.86 -9.74
C GLY A 84 -3.11 -0.64 -9.15
N CYS A 85 -2.41 0.39 -9.60
CA CYS A 85 -1.11 0.76 -9.04
C CYS A 85 -1.05 2.27 -8.75
N ILE A 86 -0.46 2.61 -7.60
CA ILE A 86 -0.22 3.98 -7.14
C ILE A 86 1.25 4.29 -7.39
N PRO A 87 1.60 5.03 -8.45
CA PRO A 87 2.93 5.60 -8.56
C PRO A 87 3.11 6.70 -7.50
N PHE A 88 4.30 6.76 -6.90
CA PHE A 88 4.66 7.77 -5.92
C PHE A 88 6.11 8.23 -6.06
N ILE A 89 6.34 9.46 -5.62
CA ILE A 89 7.66 10.06 -5.43
C ILE A 89 7.80 10.37 -3.96
N ALA A 90 8.83 9.84 -3.32
CA ALA A 90 9.19 10.21 -1.96
C ALA A 90 10.53 10.94 -1.97
N ASN A 91 10.63 12.03 -1.21
CA ASN A 91 11.87 12.78 -1.10
C ASN A 91 12.23 13.12 0.34
N VAL A 92 13.52 13.29 0.56
CA VAL A 92 14.14 13.68 1.82
C VAL A 92 15.20 14.74 1.57
N GLU A 93 15.51 15.51 2.59
CA GLU A 93 16.56 16.54 2.54
C GLU A 93 17.87 15.97 3.10
N VAL A 94 18.97 16.20 2.37
CA VAL A 94 20.33 15.84 2.78
C VAL A 94 21.22 17.07 2.77
N LYS A 95 22.23 17.06 3.64
CA LYS A 95 23.20 18.15 3.80
C LYS A 95 24.63 17.64 3.69
N PRO A 96 25.62 18.48 3.34
CA PRO A 96 27.02 18.10 3.37
C PRO A 96 27.43 17.71 4.79
N ILE A 97 28.25 16.65 4.92
CA ILE A 97 28.81 16.21 6.21
C ILE A 97 29.74 17.29 6.78
N ASN A 98 30.48 17.96 5.90
CA ASN A 98 31.35 19.08 6.27
C ASN A 98 30.92 20.33 5.52
N GLU A 99 30.34 21.27 6.26
CA GLU A 99 29.84 22.53 5.71
C GLU A 99 30.93 23.39 5.07
N GLN A 100 32.19 23.25 5.50
CA GLN A 100 33.33 24.03 5.01
C GLN A 100 33.75 23.57 3.60
N THR A 101 33.50 22.31 3.25
CA THR A 101 33.84 21.73 1.94
C THR A 101 32.65 21.60 0.99
N GLY A 102 31.43 21.83 1.49
CA GLY A 102 30.22 21.83 0.66
C GLY A 102 30.14 23.07 -0.22
N CYS A 103 30.34 22.87 -1.52
CA CYS A 103 30.07 23.88 -2.55
C CYS A 103 28.61 23.78 -3.00
N SER A 104 27.94 24.93 -3.16
CA SER A 104 26.58 25.04 -3.69
C SER A 104 26.53 26.17 -4.70
N SER A 105 25.68 26.04 -5.72
CA SER A 105 25.34 27.16 -6.62
C SER A 105 24.51 28.23 -5.91
N ASP A 106 23.83 27.86 -4.82
CA ASP A 106 23.12 28.77 -3.92
C ASP A 106 23.97 29.01 -2.66
N PRO A 107 24.46 30.25 -2.41
CA PRO A 107 25.31 30.56 -1.26
C PRO A 107 24.63 30.34 0.10
N HIS A 108 23.30 30.38 0.17
CA HIS A 108 22.53 30.35 1.41
C HIS A 108 21.89 28.99 1.71
N HIS A 109 21.95 28.06 0.76
CA HIS A 109 21.37 26.74 0.91
C HIS A 109 22.30 25.64 0.41
N LYS A 110 22.72 24.78 1.33
CA LYS A 110 23.54 23.61 1.05
C LYS A 110 22.78 22.30 1.15
N GLU A 111 21.54 22.35 1.64
CA GLU A 111 20.65 21.21 1.68
C GLU A 111 20.05 20.98 0.30
N ILE A 112 19.99 19.72 -0.11
CA ILE A 112 19.38 19.31 -1.37
C ILE A 112 18.33 18.23 -1.11
N SER A 113 17.29 18.20 -1.93
CA SER A 113 16.33 17.11 -1.93
C SER A 113 16.80 15.97 -2.82
N ILE A 114 16.82 14.76 -2.28
CA ILE A 114 17.00 13.51 -3.05
C ILE A 114 15.69 12.71 -3.00
N CYS A 115 15.40 11.94 -4.05
CA CYS A 115 14.12 11.25 -4.17
C CYS A 115 14.26 9.83 -4.73
N CYS A 116 13.21 9.05 -4.51
CA CYS A 116 12.91 7.80 -5.21
C CYS A 116 11.62 8.00 -6.02
N THR A 117 11.46 7.23 -7.09
CA THR A 117 10.17 7.09 -7.79
C THR A 117 9.85 5.60 -7.82
N GLU A 118 8.68 5.23 -7.31
CA GLU A 118 8.27 3.84 -7.15
C GLU A 118 6.77 3.69 -7.41
N SER A 119 6.28 2.45 -7.43
CA SER A 119 4.86 2.17 -7.52
C SER A 119 4.46 1.02 -6.59
N ILE A 120 3.28 1.13 -5.98
CA ILE A 120 2.66 0.05 -5.22
C ILE A 120 1.39 -0.41 -5.94
N CYS A 121 1.31 -1.70 -6.25
CA CYS A 121 0.11 -2.30 -6.83
C CYS A 121 -0.77 -2.90 -5.74
N ILE A 122 -2.08 -2.73 -5.91
CA ILE A 122 -3.12 -3.09 -4.95
C ILE A 122 -4.16 -3.97 -5.63
N ASP A 123 -4.62 -5.00 -4.92
CA ASP A 123 -5.78 -5.84 -5.25
C ASP A 123 -6.42 -6.25 -3.91
N HIS A 124 -7.29 -5.39 -3.39
CA HIS A 124 -7.85 -5.54 -2.04
C HIS A 124 -9.35 -5.54 -2.06
N VAL A 125 -9.95 -6.51 -1.35
CA VAL A 125 -11.38 -6.56 -1.11
C VAL A 125 -11.76 -5.49 -0.09
N LEU A 126 -12.69 -4.62 -0.47
CA LEU A 126 -13.23 -3.58 0.41
C LEU A 126 -14.54 -4.02 1.06
N LYS A 127 -15.43 -4.68 0.30
CA LYS A 127 -16.77 -5.08 0.75
C LYS A 127 -17.25 -6.30 -0.02
N CYS A 128 -18.02 -7.16 0.64
CA CYS A 128 -18.81 -8.21 0.01
C CYS A 128 -20.29 -7.95 0.29
N SER A 129 -21.14 -8.01 -0.73
CA SER A 129 -22.59 -7.81 -0.58
C SER A 129 -23.38 -8.71 -1.53
N VAL A 130 -24.64 -8.98 -1.19
CA VAL A 130 -25.60 -9.64 -2.10
C VAL A 130 -26.26 -8.64 -3.06
N GLU A 131 -26.21 -7.35 -2.74
CA GLU A 131 -26.70 -6.26 -3.56
C GLU A 131 -25.56 -5.60 -4.34
N THR A 132 -25.86 -5.07 -5.52
CA THR A 132 -24.92 -4.29 -6.32
C THR A 132 -24.74 -2.90 -5.72
N SER A 133 -23.50 -2.54 -5.36
CA SER A 133 -23.16 -1.21 -4.88
C SER A 133 -23.01 -0.21 -6.04
N PRO A 134 -23.28 1.09 -5.83
CA PRO A 134 -22.99 2.11 -6.82
C PRO A 134 -21.50 2.15 -7.20
N HIS A 135 -21.21 2.64 -8.41
CA HIS A 135 -19.85 2.88 -8.87
C HIS A 135 -19.32 4.16 -8.24
N HIS A 136 -18.23 4.06 -7.48
CA HIS A 136 -17.55 5.21 -6.91
C HIS A 136 -16.17 5.38 -7.55
N HIS A 137 -15.69 6.62 -7.57
CA HIS A 137 -14.34 6.93 -8.03
C HIS A 137 -13.42 7.11 -6.82
N VAL A 138 -12.19 6.59 -6.89
CA VAL A 138 -11.18 6.79 -5.84
C VAL A 138 -10.49 8.13 -6.09
N ASP A 139 -10.59 9.03 -5.13
CA ASP A 139 -9.88 10.31 -5.16
C ASP A 139 -9.04 10.53 -3.89
N CYS A 140 -8.36 11.67 -3.81
CA CYS A 140 -7.48 12.01 -2.70
C CYS A 140 -8.21 12.17 -1.34
N HIS A 141 -9.54 12.34 -1.31
CA HIS A 141 -10.29 12.39 -0.06
C HIS A 141 -10.45 11.00 0.58
N HIS A 142 -10.32 9.94 -0.23
CA HIS A 142 -10.47 8.57 0.19
C HIS A 142 -9.13 7.90 0.55
N VAL A 143 -8.00 8.62 0.49
CA VAL A 143 -6.66 8.06 0.73
C VAL A 143 -5.93 8.89 1.76
N VAL A 144 -5.51 8.24 2.84
CA VAL A 144 -4.69 8.85 3.89
C VAL A 144 -3.34 8.16 3.97
N VAL A 145 -2.27 8.94 4.08
CA VAL A 145 -0.91 8.43 4.29
C VAL A 145 -0.60 8.46 5.78
N HIS A 146 -0.27 7.31 6.35
CA HIS A 146 0.09 7.16 7.75
C HIS A 146 1.56 6.75 7.91
N ASP A 147 2.12 7.07 9.07
CA ASP A 147 3.42 6.57 9.53
C ASP A 147 4.58 6.85 8.56
N LEU A 148 4.50 7.95 7.80
CA LEU A 148 5.55 8.37 6.86
C LEU A 148 6.85 8.70 7.62
N LYS A 149 7.90 7.92 7.39
CA LYS A 149 9.18 7.98 8.11
C LYS A 149 10.35 7.84 7.17
N ALA A 150 11.46 8.49 7.51
CA ALA A 150 12.75 8.35 6.85
C ALA A 150 13.72 7.70 7.85
N ILE A 151 14.24 6.52 7.51
CA ILE A 151 15.10 5.71 8.37
C ILE A 151 16.47 5.61 7.71
N PRO A 152 17.54 6.16 8.31
CA PRO A 152 18.89 6.02 7.76
C PRO A 152 19.35 4.56 7.86
N ILE A 153 19.96 4.07 6.79
CA ILE A 153 20.54 2.72 6.70
C ILE A 153 22.00 2.85 6.26
N ARG A 154 22.86 1.99 6.80
CA ARG A 154 24.26 1.88 6.41
C ARG A 154 24.54 0.46 5.96
N GLU A 155 25.15 0.33 4.80
CA GLU A 155 25.63 -0.93 4.25
C GLU A 155 27.06 -0.68 3.77
N ASP A 156 28.02 -1.29 4.45
CA ASP A 156 29.46 -1.04 4.28
C ASP A 156 29.81 0.47 4.32
N HIS A 157 30.33 0.99 3.21
CA HIS A 157 30.71 2.40 3.02
C HIS A 157 29.59 3.24 2.39
N CYS A 158 28.45 2.63 2.07
CA CYS A 158 27.31 3.28 1.45
C CYS A 158 26.28 3.71 2.50
N ARG A 159 25.71 4.89 2.27
CA ARG A 159 24.65 5.46 3.10
C ARG A 159 23.36 5.50 2.31
N PHE A 160 22.29 5.07 2.94
CA PHE A 160 20.97 5.07 2.35
C PHE A 160 19.97 5.67 3.33
N VAL A 161 18.80 6.00 2.82
CA VAL A 161 17.63 6.33 3.62
C VAL A 161 16.44 5.57 3.06
N LYS A 162 15.80 4.81 3.94
CA LYS A 162 14.57 4.08 3.65
C LYS A 162 13.39 4.96 4.02
N VAL A 163 12.57 5.31 3.03
CA VAL A 163 11.31 6.01 3.26
C VAL A 163 10.20 4.98 3.30
N THR A 164 9.44 4.96 4.39
CA THR A 164 8.35 4.00 4.61
C THR A 164 7.08 4.70 5.04
N GLY A 165 5.93 4.11 4.75
CA GLY A 165 4.64 4.56 5.27
C GLY A 165 3.54 3.59 4.88
N ASN A 166 2.30 3.99 5.11
CA ASN A 166 1.12 3.21 4.74
C ASN A 166 0.11 4.08 4.00
N PHE A 167 -0.42 3.59 2.89
CA PHE A 167 -1.67 4.10 2.33
C PHE A 167 -2.84 3.44 3.07
N GLN A 168 -3.85 4.23 3.42
CA GLN A 168 -5.08 3.74 4.02
C GLN A 168 -6.26 4.27 3.22
N PHE A 169 -7.12 3.37 2.76
CA PHE A 169 -8.28 3.73 1.96
C PHE A 169 -9.50 3.89 2.86
N HIS A 170 -10.02 5.10 2.91
CA HIS A 170 -11.20 5.45 3.67
C HIS A 170 -12.39 5.34 2.73
N TYR A 171 -12.92 4.13 2.60
CA TYR A 171 -14.23 3.97 1.97
C TYR A 171 -15.29 4.15 3.04
N VAL A 172 -16.18 5.11 2.82
CA VAL A 172 -17.13 5.56 3.84
C VAL A 172 -18.12 4.44 4.15
N LYS A 173 -18.32 4.22 5.46
CA LYS A 173 -19.35 3.39 6.08
C LYS A 173 -20.78 3.94 5.90
N ASP A 174 -21.01 4.83 4.92
CA ASP A 174 -22.28 5.52 4.78
C ASP A 174 -23.22 4.72 3.87
N LEU A 175 -23.84 3.71 4.49
CA LEU A 175 -25.20 3.24 4.21
C LEU A 175 -25.78 2.63 5.48
#